data_AF-A0A947VNJ9-F1
#
_entry.id   AF-A0A947VNJ9-F1
#
_cell.length_a   1.000
_cell.length_b   1.000
_cell.length_c   1.000
_cell.angle_alpha   90.00
_cell.angle_beta   90.00
_cell.angle_gamma   90.00
#
_symmetry.space_group_name_H-M   'P 1'
#
loop_
_entity.id
_entity.type
_entity.pdbx_description
1 polymer ?
#
loop_
_entity_poly.entity_id
_entity_poly.type
_entity_poly.pdbx_seq_one_letter_code
_entity_poly.pdbx_strand_id
1 'polypeptide(L)'
;MLVFLGNWVTEGAVVEIFEEITSEFSTSKYEAPRVKEPAYEEPAAVPVNYEPLVFERQAYYPIKNCAHSRLYVGDRVIVSLGGGSNGIRTEPDTHPSDNIIYRAPSGEGLWIIGGPECNWGWILWKVKTDSGYVGWTPESSGDEFWLTPIESESDMLTEIRNNPRAYEAYEQVSSTIHDSHLSESQKRDKIRVYQNTYGEEIVAWVIRLVPVYQGDGKFTSFNSWAQDFSNDYSSSSSSAPIDSDPVGSSLSIFFDPSVDNITEQLGLDSWFP
;
A
#
# COMPACT_ATOMS: atom_id res chain seq x y z
N MET A 1 72.90 -4.15 15.02
CA MET A 1 71.62 -3.44 15.25
C MET A 1 70.68 -3.88 14.15
N LEU A 2 69.68 -4.68 14.52
CA LEU A 2 68.54 -5.22 13.75
C LEU A 2 68.82 -6.10 12.51
N VAL A 3 68.70 -7.41 12.78
CA VAL A 3 68.39 -8.51 11.85
C VAL A 3 66.87 -8.67 11.85
N PHE A 4 66.23 -8.81 10.68
CA PHE A 4 64.96 -9.53 10.59
C PHE A 4 64.90 -10.35 9.29
N LEU A 5 64.68 -11.64 9.51
CA LEU A 5 64.48 -12.72 8.55
C LEU A 5 63.03 -12.69 8.04
N GLY A 6 62.83 -13.12 6.80
CA GLY A 6 61.51 -13.46 6.27
C GLY A 6 60.99 -14.80 6.79
N ASN A 7 59.68 -15.02 6.61
CA ASN A 7 58.94 -16.30 6.59
C ASN A 7 57.52 -15.94 6.07
N TRP A 8 57.05 -16.39 4.91
CA TRP A 8 56.42 -17.69 4.64
C TRP A 8 55.59 -18.24 5.80
N VAL A 9 54.26 -18.09 5.70
CA VAL A 9 53.30 -18.94 6.41
C VAL A 9 52.30 -19.47 5.40
N THR A 10 52.22 -20.79 5.39
CA THR A 10 51.47 -21.68 4.52
C THR A 10 49.99 -21.76 4.90
N GLU A 11 49.15 -21.90 3.88
CA GLU A 11 47.79 -22.45 3.97
C GLU A 11 47.84 -23.87 4.58
N GLY A 12 46.94 -24.17 5.52
CA GLY A 12 46.71 -25.53 6.01
C GLY A 12 46.88 -25.70 7.51
N ALA A 13 45.97 -25.13 8.31
CA ALA A 13 45.66 -25.57 9.68
C ALA A 13 44.47 -24.77 10.26
N VAL A 14 43.25 -24.93 9.73
CA VAL A 14 42.02 -24.43 10.40
C VAL A 14 40.90 -25.49 10.42
N VAL A 15 41.15 -26.71 9.91
CA VAL A 15 40.17 -27.80 9.91
C VAL A 15 40.68 -28.91 10.82
N GLU A 16 40.67 -28.71 12.14
CA GLU A 16 40.79 -29.80 13.14
C GLU A 16 40.62 -29.35 14.61
N ILE A 17 39.77 -28.35 14.92
CA ILE A 17 39.41 -28.01 16.33
C ILE A 17 37.89 -27.88 16.54
N PHE A 18 37.05 -28.43 15.63
CA PHE A 18 35.59 -28.35 15.78
C PHE A 18 34.87 -29.70 15.97
N GLU A 19 35.59 -30.80 16.18
CA GLU A 19 34.99 -32.12 16.45
C GLU A 19 35.11 -32.62 17.90
N GLU A 20 35.80 -31.90 18.79
CA GLU A 20 36.05 -32.39 20.17
C GLU A 20 35.21 -31.71 21.27
N ILE A 21 34.19 -30.92 20.92
CA ILE A 21 33.30 -30.26 21.90
C ILE A 21 31.86 -30.82 21.87
N THR A 22 31.50 -31.67 20.91
CA THR A 22 30.13 -32.23 20.80
C THR A 22 29.94 -33.58 21.50
N SER A 23 30.95 -34.09 22.22
CA SER A 23 30.94 -35.45 22.80
C SER A 23 30.48 -35.56 24.26
N GLU A 24 30.25 -34.47 25.00
CA GLU A 24 29.95 -34.56 26.46
C GLU A 24 28.54 -34.16 26.90
N PHE A 25 27.63 -33.77 26.00
CA PHE A 25 26.21 -33.61 26.37
C PHE A 25 25.46 -34.95 26.32
N SER A 26 25.93 -35.88 27.15
CA SER A 26 25.29 -37.15 27.46
C SER A 26 24.02 -36.90 28.30
N THR A 27 22.89 -37.17 27.67
CA THR A 27 21.56 -37.52 28.21
C THR A 27 21.38 -37.47 29.73
N SER A 28 21.16 -36.27 30.26
CA SER A 28 20.48 -36.11 31.54
C SER A 28 18.97 -36.24 31.33
N LYS A 29 18.41 -37.38 31.71
CA LYS A 29 16.95 -37.65 31.77
C LYS A 29 16.28 -36.74 32.82
N TYR A 30 15.99 -35.50 32.46
CA TYR A 30 14.94 -34.74 33.13
C TYR A 30 13.62 -35.06 32.45
N GLU A 31 12.89 -36.03 33.01
CA GLU A 31 11.49 -36.26 32.67
C GLU A 31 10.68 -35.18 33.40
N ALA A 32 10.41 -34.07 32.70
CA ALA A 32 9.59 -33.00 33.23
C ALA A 32 8.22 -33.57 33.65
N PRO A 33 7.69 -33.22 34.83
CA PRO A 33 6.38 -33.69 35.25
C PRO A 33 5.35 -33.26 34.22
N ARG A 34 4.65 -34.24 33.63
CA ARG A 34 3.49 -34.00 32.76
C ARG A 34 2.40 -33.33 33.59
N VAL A 35 2.41 -32.01 33.61
CA VAL A 35 1.25 -31.22 34.01
C VAL A 35 0.16 -31.56 33.00
N LYS A 36 -0.93 -32.18 33.47
CA LYS A 36 -2.11 -32.38 32.63
C LYS A 36 -2.62 -31.00 32.25
N GLU A 37 -2.40 -30.63 31.00
CA GLU A 37 -2.96 -29.43 30.40
C GLU A 37 -4.48 -29.46 30.66
N PRO A 38 -5.04 -28.46 31.35
CA PRO A 38 -6.48 -28.41 31.56
C PRO A 38 -7.13 -28.37 30.18
N ALA A 39 -8.18 -29.19 30.00
CA ALA A 39 -8.94 -29.20 28.76
C ALA A 39 -9.42 -27.78 28.47
N TYR A 40 -8.83 -27.16 27.45
CA TYR A 40 -9.32 -25.89 26.92
C TYR A 40 -10.64 -26.20 26.21
N GLU A 41 -11.75 -25.95 26.90
CA GLU A 41 -13.04 -25.89 26.24
C GLU A 41 -13.01 -24.64 25.35
N GLU A 42 -12.79 -24.86 24.06
CA GLU A 42 -12.86 -23.82 23.05
C GLU A 42 -14.24 -23.16 23.16
N PRO A 43 -14.30 -21.87 23.57
CA PRO A 43 -15.57 -21.22 23.82
C PRO A 43 -16.37 -21.27 22.52
N ALA A 44 -17.61 -21.78 22.62
CA ALA A 44 -18.50 -21.88 21.47
C ALA A 44 -18.55 -20.53 20.76
N ALA A 45 -18.19 -20.53 19.47
CA ALA A 45 -18.15 -19.32 18.65
C ALA A 45 -19.52 -18.64 18.73
N VAL A 46 -19.55 -17.49 19.42
CA VAL A 46 -20.75 -16.65 19.43
C VAL A 46 -20.92 -16.17 17.99
N PRO A 47 -22.07 -16.41 17.33
CA PRO A 47 -22.31 -15.89 16.00
C PRO A 47 -22.34 -14.36 16.11
N VAL A 48 -21.24 -13.73 15.70
CA VAL A 48 -21.16 -12.28 15.60
C VAL A 48 -22.00 -11.89 14.39
N ASN A 49 -23.18 -11.35 14.65
CA ASN A 49 -24.00 -10.75 13.61
C ASN A 49 -23.32 -9.43 13.21
N TYR A 50 -22.41 -9.50 12.25
CA TYR A 50 -21.83 -8.32 11.61
C TYR A 50 -22.89 -7.73 10.68
N GLU A 51 -23.80 -6.91 11.21
CA GLU A 51 -24.40 -5.89 10.36
C GLU A 51 -23.24 -4.96 9.94
N PRO A 52 -22.93 -4.84 8.64
CA PRO A 52 -21.88 -3.94 8.21
C PRO A 52 -22.31 -2.53 8.59
N LEU A 53 -21.61 -1.95 9.57
CA LEU A 53 -21.67 -0.53 9.86
C LEU A 53 -21.03 0.19 8.68
N VAL A 54 -21.80 0.38 7.62
CA VAL A 54 -21.45 1.30 6.55
C VAL A 54 -21.56 2.69 7.16
N PHE A 55 -20.44 3.22 7.67
CA PHE A 55 -20.35 4.58 8.18
C PHE A 55 -20.32 5.56 6.99
N GLU A 56 -21.36 5.51 6.16
CA GLU A 56 -21.56 6.51 5.12
C GLU A 56 -21.95 7.80 5.82
N ARG A 57 -21.04 8.80 5.80
CA ARG A 57 -21.35 10.13 6.32
C ARG A 57 -22.66 10.62 5.74
N GLN A 58 -23.50 11.16 6.62
CA GLN A 58 -24.82 11.62 6.24
C GLN A 58 -24.71 12.71 5.16
N ALA A 59 -25.38 12.45 4.04
CA ALA A 59 -25.53 13.40 2.95
C ALA A 59 -26.14 14.73 3.43
N TYR A 60 -25.56 15.85 3.00
CA TYR A 60 -26.06 17.20 3.25
C TYR A 60 -26.00 18.07 1.99
N TYR A 61 -26.71 19.21 1.98
CA TYR A 61 -26.85 20.07 0.79
C TYR A 61 -26.15 21.42 1.03
N PRO A 62 -24.84 21.53 0.78
CA PRO A 62 -24.09 22.77 1.03
C PRO A 62 -24.51 23.92 0.09
N ILE A 63 -24.95 23.61 -1.13
CA ILE A 63 -25.32 24.59 -2.15
C ILE A 63 -26.72 24.24 -2.68
N LYS A 64 -27.61 25.23 -2.72
CA LYS A 64 -28.98 25.06 -3.21
C LYS A 64 -28.98 24.68 -4.69
N ASN A 65 -29.82 23.71 -5.06
CA ASN A 65 -29.98 23.17 -6.44
C ASN A 65 -28.72 22.47 -7.00
N CYS A 66 -27.90 21.90 -6.12
CA CYS A 66 -26.73 21.11 -6.48
C CYS A 66 -26.78 19.74 -5.80
N ALA A 67 -25.92 18.84 -6.24
CA ALA A 67 -25.71 17.54 -5.65
C ALA A 67 -25.47 17.66 -4.13
N HIS A 68 -25.93 16.66 -3.40
CA HIS A 68 -25.60 16.54 -1.99
C HIS A 68 -24.15 16.09 -1.83
N SER A 69 -23.55 16.46 -0.71
CA SER A 69 -22.17 16.15 -0.36
C SER A 69 -22.13 15.33 0.93
N ARG A 70 -21.03 14.60 1.08
CA ARG A 70 -20.63 13.85 2.28
C ARG A 70 -19.28 14.35 2.80
N LEU A 71 -18.72 15.39 2.17
CA LEU A 71 -17.36 15.87 2.40
C LEU A 71 -17.33 17.25 3.07
N TYR A 72 -16.22 17.52 3.74
CA TYR A 72 -15.86 18.76 4.39
C TYR A 72 -14.39 19.09 4.11
N VAL A 73 -14.04 20.37 4.21
CA VAL A 73 -12.63 20.79 4.15
C VAL A 73 -11.87 20.16 5.32
N GLY A 74 -10.70 19.59 5.03
CA GLY A 74 -9.87 18.85 5.97
C GLY A 74 -10.01 17.34 5.85
N ASP A 75 -11.02 16.85 5.12
CA ASP A 75 -11.20 15.42 4.92
C ASP A 75 -10.08 14.79 4.10
N ARG A 76 -9.79 13.54 4.44
CA ARG A 76 -9.10 12.61 3.55
C ARG A 76 -10.13 11.77 2.82
N VAL A 77 -9.95 11.61 1.51
CA VAL A 77 -10.83 10.79 0.66
C VAL A 77 -9.99 9.95 -0.30
N ILE A 78 -10.63 8.96 -0.93
CA ILE A 78 -10.09 8.28 -2.12
C ILE A 78 -11.04 8.44 -3.31
N VAL A 79 -10.48 8.35 -4.51
CA VAL A 79 -11.29 8.09 -5.71
C VAL A 79 -11.97 6.73 -5.57
N SER A 80 -13.29 6.68 -5.71
CA SER A 80 -14.09 5.47 -5.47
C SER A 80 -13.64 4.29 -6.35
N LEU A 81 -13.59 3.09 -5.75
CA LEU A 81 -13.12 1.88 -6.44
C LEU A 81 -14.15 1.43 -7.48
N GLY A 82 -13.71 1.30 -8.74
CA GLY A 82 -14.54 0.81 -9.84
C GLY A 82 -15.30 1.88 -10.63
N GLY A 83 -15.23 3.15 -10.22
CA GLY A 83 -15.74 4.30 -10.98
C GLY A 83 -14.78 4.82 -12.07
N GLY A 84 -13.53 4.34 -12.07
CA GLY A 84 -12.45 4.81 -12.95
C GLY A 84 -11.79 6.08 -12.41
N SER A 85 -10.96 6.71 -13.25
CA SER A 85 -10.21 7.91 -12.85
C SER A 85 -11.12 9.13 -12.64
N ASN A 86 -10.84 9.93 -11.61
CA ASN A 86 -11.48 11.22 -11.40
C ASN A 86 -10.61 12.38 -11.93
N GLY A 87 -11.21 13.32 -12.63
CA GLY A 87 -10.48 14.41 -13.29
C GLY A 87 -10.21 15.57 -12.34
N ILE A 88 -8.94 15.85 -12.09
CA ILE A 88 -8.48 17.06 -11.37
C ILE A 88 -8.34 18.20 -12.38
N ARG A 89 -8.94 19.33 -12.06
CA ARG A 89 -9.15 20.45 -12.99
C ARG A 89 -8.54 21.75 -12.47
N THR A 90 -8.19 22.65 -13.37
CA THR A 90 -7.70 23.99 -12.97
C THR A 90 -8.76 24.83 -12.25
N GLU A 91 -10.02 24.64 -12.61
CA GLU A 91 -11.16 25.45 -12.17
C GLU A 91 -12.33 24.53 -11.74
N PRO A 92 -13.28 25.01 -10.91
CA PRO A 92 -14.47 24.26 -10.51
C PRO A 92 -15.50 24.18 -11.66
N ASP A 93 -15.05 23.75 -12.85
CA ASP A 93 -15.87 23.61 -14.04
C ASP A 93 -15.69 22.22 -14.65
N THR A 94 -16.78 21.50 -14.85
CA THR A 94 -16.78 20.15 -15.44
C THR A 94 -16.62 20.16 -16.97
N HIS A 95 -16.73 21.33 -17.60
CA HIS A 95 -16.59 21.52 -19.03
C HIS A 95 -15.89 22.85 -19.35
N PRO A 96 -14.96 22.92 -20.32
CA PRO A 96 -14.48 21.87 -21.23
C PRO A 96 -13.58 20.81 -20.56
N SER A 97 -13.27 19.73 -21.28
CA SER A 97 -12.41 18.65 -20.80
C SER A 97 -10.92 18.95 -20.82
N ASP A 98 -10.50 20.02 -21.51
CA ASP A 98 -9.11 20.49 -21.58
C ASP A 98 -8.63 21.22 -20.33
N ASN A 99 -9.54 21.52 -19.38
CA ASN A 99 -9.19 22.04 -18.07
C ASN A 99 -8.72 20.94 -17.08
N ILE A 100 -8.75 19.68 -17.48
CA ILE A 100 -8.25 18.54 -16.70
C ILE A 100 -6.72 18.54 -16.74
N ILE A 101 -6.10 18.80 -15.60
CA ILE A 101 -4.63 18.82 -15.41
C ILE A 101 -4.07 17.48 -14.97
N TYR A 102 -4.91 16.63 -14.38
CA TYR A 102 -4.51 15.31 -13.91
C TYR A 102 -5.73 14.39 -13.82
N ARG A 103 -5.52 13.09 -14.00
CA ARG A 103 -6.56 12.06 -13.83
C ARG A 103 -6.14 11.16 -12.68
N ALA A 104 -6.74 11.39 -11.52
CA ALA A 104 -6.50 10.60 -10.33
C ALA A 104 -7.11 9.20 -10.52
N PRO A 105 -6.32 8.11 -10.58
CA PRO A 105 -6.86 6.76 -10.73
C PRO A 105 -7.74 6.34 -9.54
N SER A 106 -8.56 5.31 -9.74
CA SER A 106 -9.34 4.70 -8.65
C SER A 106 -8.43 4.34 -7.47
N GLY A 107 -8.85 4.66 -6.26
CA GLY A 107 -8.11 4.42 -5.03
C GLY A 107 -6.98 5.42 -4.73
N GLU A 108 -6.74 6.44 -5.57
CA GLU A 108 -5.82 7.52 -5.19
C GLU A 108 -6.39 8.37 -4.05
N GLY A 109 -5.56 8.66 -3.05
CA GLY A 109 -5.92 9.51 -1.93
C GLY A 109 -5.83 11.00 -2.26
N LEU A 110 -6.76 11.76 -1.69
CA LEU A 110 -6.92 13.19 -1.92
C LEU A 110 -7.22 13.88 -0.59
N TRP A 111 -6.65 15.05 -0.38
CA TRP A 111 -7.03 15.95 0.71
C TRP A 111 -7.98 17.01 0.22
N ILE A 112 -9.12 17.19 0.90
CA ILE A 112 -10.06 18.28 0.62
C ILE A 112 -9.53 19.56 1.25
N ILE A 113 -9.13 20.53 0.42
CA ILE A 113 -8.46 21.76 0.86
C ILE A 113 -9.29 23.04 0.61
N GLY A 114 -10.44 22.93 -0.04
CA GLY A 114 -11.34 24.07 -0.26
C GLY A 114 -12.60 23.70 -1.04
N GLY A 115 -13.54 24.64 -1.17
CA GLY A 115 -14.88 24.42 -1.73
C GLY A 115 -15.96 24.33 -0.63
N PRO A 116 -17.15 23.79 -0.95
CA PRO A 116 -17.55 23.27 -2.25
C PRO A 116 -17.90 24.36 -3.26
N GLU A 117 -17.84 24.02 -4.54
CA GLU A 117 -18.38 24.82 -5.64
C GLU A 117 -19.37 23.99 -6.45
N CYS A 118 -20.33 24.65 -7.08
CA CYS A 118 -21.36 23.98 -7.86
C CYS A 118 -21.27 24.34 -9.33
N ASN A 119 -21.29 23.32 -10.19
CA ASN A 119 -21.22 23.48 -11.62
C ASN A 119 -22.10 22.42 -12.29
N TRP A 120 -23.07 22.87 -13.10
CA TRP A 120 -24.06 21.99 -13.76
C TRP A 120 -24.79 21.01 -12.83
N GLY A 121 -25.03 21.44 -11.58
CA GLY A 121 -25.67 20.62 -10.55
C GLY A 121 -24.74 19.62 -9.86
N TRP A 122 -23.48 19.51 -10.28
CA TRP A 122 -22.47 18.68 -9.62
C TRP A 122 -21.81 19.48 -8.51
N ILE A 123 -21.32 18.79 -7.50
CA ILE A 123 -20.52 19.40 -6.44
C ILE A 123 -19.04 19.08 -6.63
N LEU A 124 -18.22 20.12 -6.61
CA LEU A 124 -16.78 20.06 -6.83
C LEU A 124 -16.03 20.57 -5.61
N TRP A 125 -14.92 19.90 -5.31
CA TRP A 125 -14.04 20.26 -4.21
C TRP A 125 -12.65 20.59 -4.72
N LYS A 126 -12.01 21.54 -4.07
CA LYS A 126 -10.59 21.81 -4.29
C LYS A 126 -9.80 20.79 -3.48
N VAL A 127 -8.89 20.09 -4.15
CA VAL A 127 -8.14 18.97 -3.60
C VAL A 127 -6.64 19.13 -3.80
N LYS A 128 -5.87 18.47 -2.93
CA LYS A 128 -4.46 18.13 -3.16
C LYS A 128 -4.36 16.61 -3.26
N THR A 129 -3.87 16.09 -4.39
CA THR A 129 -3.69 14.65 -4.58
C THR A 129 -2.41 14.16 -3.91
N ASP A 130 -2.34 12.85 -3.63
CA ASP A 130 -1.10 12.22 -3.16
C ASP A 130 0.03 12.35 -4.19
N SER A 131 -0.31 12.35 -5.49
CA SER A 131 0.63 12.63 -6.59
C SER A 131 1.02 14.11 -6.71
N GLY A 132 0.63 14.97 -5.76
CA GLY A 132 1.10 16.36 -5.67
C GLY A 132 0.29 17.40 -6.47
N TYR A 133 -0.72 16.98 -7.24
CA TYR A 133 -1.54 17.91 -8.03
C TYR A 133 -2.54 18.67 -7.15
N VAL A 134 -2.74 19.96 -7.44
CA VAL A 134 -3.72 20.79 -6.75
C VAL A 134 -4.72 21.33 -7.76
N GLY A 135 -6.01 21.07 -7.55
CA GLY A 135 -7.06 21.47 -8.48
C GLY A 135 -8.45 21.17 -7.94
N TRP A 136 -9.44 21.10 -8.83
CA TRP A 136 -10.84 20.84 -8.51
C TRP A 136 -11.29 19.50 -9.07
N THR A 137 -12.07 18.73 -8.32
CA THR A 137 -12.59 17.45 -8.77
C THR A 137 -14.05 17.29 -8.33
N PRO A 138 -14.92 16.66 -9.15
CA PRO A 138 -16.29 16.40 -8.73
C PRO A 138 -16.33 15.29 -7.68
N GLU A 139 -17.13 15.49 -6.64
CA GLU A 139 -17.50 14.45 -5.68
C GLU A 139 -18.70 13.66 -6.18
N SER A 140 -19.75 14.36 -6.62
CA SER A 140 -21.03 13.74 -6.95
C SER A 140 -21.85 14.54 -7.97
N SER A 141 -22.63 13.82 -8.78
CA SER A 141 -23.72 14.34 -9.62
C SER A 141 -25.08 14.41 -8.90
N GLY A 142 -25.17 13.86 -7.68
CA GLY A 142 -26.40 13.64 -6.93
C GLY A 142 -26.91 12.20 -7.02
N ASP A 143 -26.61 11.49 -8.10
CA ASP A 143 -26.97 10.07 -8.28
C ASP A 143 -25.78 9.12 -8.05
N GLU A 144 -24.56 9.61 -8.29
CA GLU A 144 -23.32 8.84 -8.19
C GLU A 144 -22.28 9.60 -7.36
N PHE A 145 -21.46 8.87 -6.62
CA PHE A 145 -20.32 9.38 -5.86
C PHE A 145 -19.02 8.83 -6.45
N TRP A 146 -18.07 9.73 -6.70
CA TRP A 146 -16.74 9.39 -7.21
C TRP A 146 -15.64 9.58 -6.18
N LEU A 147 -15.97 10.12 -5.01
CA LEU A 147 -15.07 10.26 -3.87
C LEU A 147 -15.68 9.56 -2.65
N THR A 148 -14.86 8.76 -1.99
CA THR A 148 -15.23 8.05 -0.76
C THR A 148 -14.44 8.63 0.42
N PRO A 149 -15.11 9.12 1.48
CA PRO A 149 -14.49 9.44 2.77
C PRO A 149 -13.59 8.33 3.30
N ILE A 150 -12.43 8.71 3.85
CA ILE A 150 -11.64 7.83 4.71
C ILE A 150 -11.53 8.51 6.06
N GLU A 151 -12.28 8.03 7.05
CA GLU A 151 -12.16 8.55 8.42
C GLU A 151 -11.01 7.85 9.18
N SER A 152 -10.61 6.66 8.74
CA SER A 152 -9.58 5.83 9.36
C SER A 152 -9.04 4.72 8.43
N GLU A 153 -7.91 4.11 8.80
CA GLU A 153 -7.38 2.92 8.14
C GLU A 153 -8.38 1.75 8.16
N SER A 154 -9.19 1.63 9.22
CA SER A 154 -10.27 0.64 9.27
C SER A 154 -11.36 0.87 8.23
N ASP A 155 -11.60 2.10 7.79
CA ASP A 155 -12.60 2.38 6.75
C ASP A 155 -12.08 1.98 5.37
N MET A 156 -10.77 2.18 5.11
CA MET A 156 -10.14 1.66 3.90
C MET A 156 -10.25 0.14 3.82
N LEU A 157 -9.94 -0.57 4.92
CA LEU A 157 -10.07 -2.04 4.99
C LEU A 157 -11.53 -2.49 4.84
N THR A 158 -12.48 -1.69 5.32
CA THR A 158 -13.92 -1.96 5.16
C THR A 158 -14.35 -1.84 3.70
N GLU A 159 -13.84 -0.84 2.97
CA GLU A 159 -14.08 -0.72 1.53
C GLU A 159 -13.49 -1.89 0.74
N ILE A 160 -12.28 -2.37 1.08
CA ILE A 160 -11.76 -3.63 0.50
C ILE A 160 -12.76 -4.76 0.73
N ARG A 161 -13.18 -4.94 1.99
CA ARG A 161 -14.03 -6.05 2.41
C ARG A 161 -15.38 -6.04 1.69
N ASN A 162 -15.92 -4.85 1.41
CA ASN A 162 -17.19 -4.68 0.71
C ASN A 162 -17.07 -4.82 -0.81
N ASN A 163 -15.86 -4.83 -1.36
CA ASN A 163 -15.58 -5.12 -2.77
C ASN A 163 -14.94 -6.51 -2.91
N PRO A 164 -15.72 -7.57 -3.21
CA PRO A 164 -15.21 -8.95 -3.26
C PRO A 164 -14.01 -9.12 -4.20
N ARG A 165 -14.00 -8.39 -5.32
CA ARG A 165 -12.91 -8.42 -6.30
C ARG A 165 -11.62 -7.79 -5.75
N ALA A 166 -11.74 -6.69 -5.02
CA ALA A 166 -10.59 -6.05 -4.36
C ALA A 166 -10.08 -6.87 -3.18
N TYR A 167 -10.97 -7.51 -2.42
CA TYR A 167 -10.60 -8.41 -1.33
C TYR A 167 -9.84 -9.64 -1.82
N GLU A 168 -10.32 -10.30 -2.87
CA GLU A 168 -9.59 -11.42 -3.49
C GLU A 168 -8.21 -11.00 -4.01
N ALA A 169 -8.13 -9.83 -4.66
CA ALA A 169 -6.85 -9.28 -5.10
C ALA A 169 -5.92 -9.02 -3.90
N TYR A 170 -6.44 -8.48 -2.79
CA TYR A 170 -5.69 -8.24 -1.56
C TYR A 170 -5.06 -9.52 -1.00
N GLU A 171 -5.85 -10.58 -0.83
CA GLU A 171 -5.34 -11.86 -0.32
C GLU A 171 -4.24 -12.44 -1.22
N GLN A 172 -4.43 -12.40 -2.55
CA GLN A 172 -3.46 -12.93 -3.51
C GLN A 172 -2.16 -12.13 -3.55
N VAL A 173 -2.27 -10.79 -3.58
CA VAL A 173 -1.11 -9.89 -3.60
C VAL A 173 -0.37 -9.95 -2.27
N SER A 174 -1.07 -9.87 -1.14
CA SER A 174 -0.47 -9.95 0.19
C SER A 174 0.25 -11.26 0.40
N SER A 175 -0.37 -12.39 0.05
CA SER A 175 0.26 -13.71 0.10
C SER A 175 1.53 -13.78 -0.77
N THR A 176 1.47 -13.24 -1.99
CA THR A 176 2.62 -13.23 -2.91
C THR A 176 3.77 -12.36 -2.41
N ILE A 177 3.49 -11.17 -1.88
CA ILE A 177 4.51 -10.25 -1.37
C ILE A 177 5.24 -10.87 -0.17
N HIS A 178 4.50 -11.52 0.73
CA HIS A 178 5.03 -12.15 1.94
C HIS A 178 5.62 -13.55 1.73
N ASP A 179 5.45 -14.16 0.55
CA ASP A 179 6.01 -15.49 0.26
C ASP A 179 7.53 -15.43 0.12
N SER A 180 8.23 -15.82 1.19
CA SER A 180 9.70 -15.88 1.25
C SER A 180 10.31 -16.91 0.30
N HIS A 181 9.52 -17.83 -0.27
CA HIS A 181 10.02 -18.83 -1.22
C HIS A 181 10.03 -18.32 -2.66
N LEU A 182 9.37 -17.19 -2.95
CA LEU A 182 9.40 -16.56 -4.27
C LEU A 182 10.56 -15.58 -4.34
N SER A 183 11.36 -15.69 -5.40
CA SER A 183 12.24 -14.59 -5.80
C SER A 183 11.42 -13.36 -6.20
N GLU A 184 12.01 -12.17 -6.11
CA GLU A 184 11.34 -10.94 -6.52
C GLU A 184 10.81 -11.02 -7.95
N SER A 185 11.58 -11.60 -8.89
CA SER A 185 11.08 -11.81 -10.26
C SER A 185 9.82 -12.68 -10.34
N GLN A 186 9.71 -13.72 -9.52
CA GLN A 186 8.51 -14.56 -9.49
C GLN A 186 7.32 -13.82 -8.87
N LYS A 187 7.55 -12.99 -7.85
CA LYS A 187 6.52 -12.12 -7.28
C LYS A 187 6.00 -11.16 -8.35
N ARG A 188 6.88 -10.58 -9.18
CA ARG A 188 6.51 -9.71 -10.32
C ARG A 188 5.58 -10.40 -11.31
N ASP A 189 5.96 -11.59 -11.76
CA ASP A 189 5.17 -12.33 -12.75
C ASP A 189 3.78 -12.65 -12.21
N LYS A 190 3.67 -13.00 -10.92
CA LYS A 190 2.37 -13.20 -10.27
C LYS A 190 1.57 -11.91 -10.17
N ILE A 191 2.18 -10.80 -9.74
CA ILE A 191 1.51 -9.49 -9.67
C ILE A 191 0.99 -9.07 -11.06
N ARG A 192 1.75 -9.31 -12.13
CA ARG A 192 1.28 -9.07 -13.50
C ARG A 192 0.06 -9.92 -13.86
N VAL A 193 0.04 -11.19 -13.48
CA VAL A 193 -1.14 -12.05 -13.64
C VAL A 193 -2.33 -11.46 -12.88
N TYR A 194 -2.12 -10.96 -11.66
CA TYR A 194 -3.16 -10.30 -10.88
C TYR A 194 -3.65 -9.00 -11.54
N GLN A 195 -2.77 -8.18 -12.10
CA GLN A 195 -3.16 -6.97 -12.83
C GLN A 195 -4.07 -7.31 -14.02
N ASN A 196 -3.73 -8.34 -14.79
CA ASN A 196 -4.57 -8.83 -15.89
C ASN A 196 -5.91 -9.41 -15.41
N THR A 197 -5.96 -9.96 -14.20
CA THR A 197 -7.15 -10.63 -13.66
C THR A 197 -8.10 -9.65 -12.98
N TYR A 198 -7.57 -8.82 -12.10
CA TYR A 198 -8.33 -7.92 -11.23
C TYR A 198 -8.40 -6.49 -11.77
N GLY A 199 -7.51 -6.13 -12.70
CA GLY A 199 -7.34 -4.76 -13.20
C GLY A 199 -6.15 -4.08 -12.52
N GLU A 200 -5.40 -3.32 -13.32
CA GLU A 200 -4.20 -2.60 -12.85
C GLU A 200 -4.50 -1.67 -11.68
N GLU A 201 -5.61 -0.94 -11.71
CA GLU A 201 -6.01 -0.01 -10.65
C GLU A 201 -6.28 -0.71 -9.32
N ILE A 202 -7.00 -1.84 -9.33
CA ILE A 202 -7.31 -2.60 -8.11
C ILE A 202 -6.03 -3.14 -7.49
N VAL A 203 -5.14 -3.71 -8.31
CA VAL A 203 -3.87 -4.26 -7.82
C VAL A 203 -2.95 -3.15 -7.31
N ALA A 204 -2.83 -2.03 -8.02
CA ALA A 204 -2.02 -0.90 -7.58
C ALA A 204 -2.48 -0.37 -6.21
N TRP A 205 -3.79 -0.27 -6.01
CA TRP A 205 -4.36 0.15 -4.72
C TRP A 205 -4.11 -0.89 -3.62
N VAL A 206 -4.35 -2.17 -3.90
CA VAL A 206 -4.10 -3.26 -2.96
C VAL A 206 -2.64 -3.28 -2.48
N ILE A 207 -1.67 -3.12 -3.38
CA ILE A 207 -0.24 -3.13 -2.99
C ILE A 207 0.06 -1.99 -1.99
N ARG A 208 -0.64 -0.84 -2.06
CA ARG A 208 -0.48 0.25 -1.07
C ARG A 208 -0.90 -0.14 0.34
N LEU A 209 -1.75 -1.16 0.47
CA LEU A 209 -2.32 -1.62 1.73
C LEU A 209 -1.57 -2.82 2.29
N VAL A 210 -0.70 -3.46 1.50
CA VAL A 210 0.11 -4.58 1.97
C VAL A 210 1.30 -4.00 2.75
N PRO A 211 1.39 -4.23 4.07
CA PRO A 211 2.57 -3.82 4.83
C PRO A 211 3.79 -4.60 4.31
N VAL A 212 4.89 -3.90 4.03
CA VAL A 212 6.12 -4.54 3.56
C VAL A 212 7.17 -4.55 4.68
N TYR A 213 7.58 -5.75 5.08
CA TYR A 213 8.61 -5.97 6.09
C TYR A 213 9.95 -6.28 5.45
N GLN A 214 11.03 -5.70 5.97
CA GLN A 214 12.38 -6.21 5.75
C GLN A 214 12.60 -7.49 6.57
N GLY A 215 13.56 -8.32 6.13
CA GLY A 215 13.93 -9.57 6.80
C GLY A 215 14.47 -9.39 8.24
N ASP A 216 14.71 -8.17 8.69
CA ASP A 216 15.03 -7.82 10.08
C ASP A 216 13.79 -7.44 10.93
N GLY A 217 12.59 -7.52 10.35
CA GLY A 217 11.32 -7.17 10.99
C GLY A 217 10.99 -5.68 10.98
N LYS A 218 11.77 -4.83 10.30
CA LYS A 218 11.44 -3.40 10.18
C LYS A 218 10.45 -3.13 9.06
N PHE A 219 9.51 -2.21 9.31
CA PHE A 219 8.65 -1.67 8.28
C PHE A 219 9.48 -0.89 7.25
N THR A 220 9.31 -1.22 5.99
CA THR A 220 9.69 -0.33 4.89
C THR A 220 8.46 0.45 4.45
N SER A 221 8.64 1.73 4.12
CA SER A 221 7.56 2.45 3.46
C SER A 221 7.30 1.82 2.09
N PHE A 222 6.05 1.88 1.63
CA PHE A 222 5.68 1.46 0.27
C PHE A 222 6.63 2.07 -0.78
N ASN A 223 7.03 3.33 -0.60
CA ASN A 223 7.97 4.01 -1.50
C ASN A 223 9.35 3.36 -1.53
N SER A 224 9.88 2.92 -0.38
CA SER A 224 11.16 2.21 -0.32
C SER A 224 11.07 0.86 -1.02
N TRP A 225 10.00 0.09 -0.78
CA TRP A 225 9.79 -1.18 -1.47
C TRP A 225 9.62 -0.99 -2.98
N ALA A 226 8.84 0.00 -3.39
CA ALA A 226 8.66 0.34 -4.80
C ALA A 226 10.01 0.71 -5.42
N GLN A 227 10.82 1.56 -4.77
CA GLN A 227 12.14 1.94 -5.27
C GLN A 227 13.06 0.72 -5.40
N ASP A 228 13.13 -0.15 -4.39
CA ASP A 228 13.94 -1.38 -4.45
C ASP A 228 13.47 -2.29 -5.59
N PHE A 229 12.16 -2.47 -5.72
CA PHE A 229 11.54 -3.22 -6.81
C PHE A 229 11.88 -2.65 -8.20
N SER A 230 11.91 -1.32 -8.33
CA SER A 230 12.26 -0.60 -9.56
C SER A 230 13.76 -0.66 -9.86
N ASN A 231 14.61 -0.56 -8.84
CA ASN A 231 16.06 -0.68 -8.97
C ASN A 231 16.47 -2.09 -9.42
N ASP A 232 15.84 -3.13 -8.86
CA ASP A 232 16.01 -4.51 -9.30
C ASP A 232 15.54 -4.74 -10.75
N TYR A 233 14.55 -3.97 -11.23
CA TYR A 233 14.13 -4.02 -12.62
C TYR A 233 15.19 -3.46 -13.59
N SER A 234 15.79 -2.33 -13.22
CA SER A 234 16.82 -1.65 -14.04
C SER A 234 18.13 -2.45 -14.14
N SER A 235 18.43 -3.28 -13.14
CA SER A 235 19.63 -4.11 -13.09
C SER A 235 19.47 -5.49 -13.73
N SER A 236 18.24 -6.01 -13.83
CA SER A 236 17.94 -7.37 -14.32
C SER A 236 17.47 -7.46 -15.78
N SER A 237 17.05 -6.35 -16.40
CA SER A 237 16.56 -6.35 -17.79
C SER A 237 17.55 -5.69 -18.75
N SER A 238 17.86 -6.38 -19.85
CA SER A 238 18.59 -5.80 -20.97
C SER A 238 17.71 -4.74 -21.66
N SER A 239 17.98 -3.47 -21.41
CA SER A 239 17.67 -2.31 -22.27
C SER A 239 16.19 -1.94 -22.55
N ALA A 240 15.20 -2.54 -21.89
CA ALA A 240 13.81 -2.08 -22.04
C ALA A 240 13.54 -0.92 -21.06
N PRO A 241 13.11 0.27 -21.52
CA PRO A 241 12.74 1.37 -20.64
C PRO A 241 11.60 0.99 -19.68
N ILE A 242 11.61 1.51 -18.44
CA ILE A 242 10.54 1.37 -17.43
C ILE A 242 9.14 1.57 -18.03
N ASP A 243 9.02 2.48 -19.01
CA ASP A 243 7.79 2.86 -19.69
C ASP A 243 7.19 1.76 -20.60
N SER A 244 7.91 0.65 -20.81
CA SER A 244 7.50 -0.43 -21.73
C SER A 244 6.99 -1.70 -21.03
N ASP A 245 7.06 -1.76 -19.69
CA ASP A 245 6.52 -2.86 -18.89
C ASP A 245 5.26 -2.40 -18.13
N PRO A 246 4.11 -3.08 -18.26
CA PRO A 246 2.88 -2.73 -17.54
C PRO A 246 3.06 -2.59 -16.02
N VAL A 247 3.96 -3.39 -15.44
CA VAL A 247 4.31 -3.32 -14.01
C VAL A 247 5.15 -2.08 -13.73
N GLY A 248 6.11 -1.78 -14.61
CA GLY A 248 6.96 -0.58 -14.55
C GLY A 248 6.18 0.72 -14.77
N SER A 249 5.24 0.76 -15.71
CA SER A 249 4.36 1.91 -15.97
C SER A 249 3.37 2.12 -14.83
N SER A 250 2.82 1.04 -14.26
CA SER A 250 2.05 1.13 -13.02
C SER A 250 2.91 1.75 -11.93
N LEU A 251 4.15 1.25 -11.74
CA LEU A 251 5.12 1.72 -10.74
C LEU A 251 5.70 3.12 -11.01
N SER A 252 5.71 3.59 -12.25
CA SER A 252 6.20 4.91 -12.63
C SER A 252 5.31 6.05 -12.11
N ILE A 253 4.00 5.77 -11.93
CA ILE A 253 3.06 6.66 -11.23
C ILE A 253 3.54 6.93 -9.79
N PHE A 254 4.37 6.06 -9.22
CA PHE A 254 4.85 6.13 -7.84
C PHE A 254 6.23 6.80 -7.69
N PHE A 255 6.91 7.18 -8.78
CA PHE A 255 8.26 7.79 -8.73
C PHE A 255 8.33 9.22 -9.26
N ASP A 256 7.24 10.01 -9.20
CA ASP A 256 7.35 11.45 -9.46
C ASP A 256 8.23 12.10 -8.36
N PRO A 257 9.42 12.64 -8.70
CA PRO A 257 10.35 13.20 -7.73
C PRO A 257 9.83 14.49 -7.04
N SER A 258 8.63 14.98 -7.39
CA SER A 258 7.96 16.05 -6.66
C SER A 258 7.35 15.63 -5.30
N VAL A 259 7.31 14.32 -5.01
CA VAL A 259 6.72 13.73 -3.79
C VAL A 259 7.72 13.62 -2.62
N ASP A 260 9.04 13.69 -2.88
CA ASP A 260 10.10 13.46 -1.88
C ASP A 260 10.18 14.52 -0.77
N ASN A 261 9.39 15.59 -0.84
CA ASN A 261 9.39 16.67 0.16
C ASN A 261 8.30 16.53 1.25
N ILE A 262 7.56 15.42 1.27
CA ILE A 262 6.36 15.27 2.12
C ILE A 262 6.67 14.62 3.48
N THR A 263 7.66 13.72 3.56
CA THR A 263 7.96 13.00 4.81
C THR A 263 8.53 13.93 5.89
N GLU A 264 9.31 14.95 5.51
CA GLU A 264 9.88 15.94 6.44
C GLU A 264 8.89 17.06 6.83
N GLN A 265 7.84 17.31 6.04
CA GLN A 265 6.85 18.36 6.32
C GLN A 265 5.64 17.90 7.15
N LEU A 266 5.33 16.60 7.19
CA LEU A 266 4.11 16.09 7.85
C LEU A 266 4.32 15.50 9.25
N GLY A 267 5.56 15.42 9.77
CA GLY A 267 5.80 15.01 11.17
C GLY A 267 5.20 13.64 11.53
N LEU A 268 5.20 12.70 10.60
CA LEU A 268 4.62 11.36 10.79
C LEU A 268 5.49 10.45 11.68
N ASP A 269 6.69 10.87 12.04
CA ASP A 269 7.62 10.13 12.92
C ASP A 269 7.14 10.06 14.38
N SER A 270 6.12 10.84 14.78
CA SER A 270 5.70 10.96 16.18
C SER A 270 4.38 10.28 16.55
N TRP A 271 3.79 9.47 15.67
CA TRP A 271 2.41 8.97 15.85
C TRP A 271 2.25 7.49 16.20
N PHE A 272 3.33 6.71 16.37
CA PHE A 272 3.22 5.34 16.88
C PHE A 272 4.34 5.05 17.92
N PRO A 273 3.99 4.51 19.10
CA PRO A 273 4.96 4.15 20.14
C PRO A 273 5.84 2.95 19.76
#